data_AF-A0A1Z8NG58-F1
#
_entry.id   AF-A0A1Z8NG58-F1
#
_cell.length_a   1.000
_cell.length_b   1.000
_cell.length_c   1.000
_cell.angle_alpha   90.00
_cell.angle_beta   90.00
_cell.angle_gamma   90.00
#
_symmetry.space_group_name_H-M   'P 1'
#
loop_
_entity.id
_entity.type
_entity.pdbx_description
1 polymer ?
#
loop_
_entity_poly.entity_id
_entity_poly.type
_entity_poly.pdbx_seq_one_letter_code
_entity_poly.pdbx_strand_id
1 'polypeptide(L)'
;MKKYLLILIPIFLIVLAQTAGKYGVSESQENIINMFVLLSYGLMFIRSFIWMILLKNFDLKSIYPLLSLSYVAVLFAAFFFFDEPLSLNKLLGTAVILIGITIHLYGEHSRV
;
A
#
# COMPACT_ATOMS: atom_id res chain seq x y z
N MET A 1 -3.20 -18.26 9.67
CA MET A 1 -2.48 -17.11 10.28
C MET A 1 -1.14 -16.80 9.61
N LYS A 2 -0.14 -17.70 9.63
CA LYS A 2 1.19 -17.44 9.02
C LYS A 2 1.15 -17.00 7.55
N LYS A 3 0.19 -17.53 6.77
CA LYS A 3 -0.05 -17.16 5.37
C LYS A 3 -0.47 -15.70 5.16
N TYR A 4 -1.34 -15.15 6.01
CA TYR A 4 -1.77 -13.74 5.92
C TYR A 4 -0.65 -12.75 6.30
N LEU A 5 0.30 -13.18 7.13
CA LEU A 5 1.49 -12.39 7.47
C LEU A 5 2.34 -12.08 6.22
N LEU A 6 2.30 -12.95 5.21
CA LEU A 6 3.03 -12.79 3.95
C LEU A 6 2.51 -11.61 3.12
N ILE A 7 1.25 -11.19 3.32
CA ILE A 7 0.61 -10.06 2.64
C ILE A 7 1.11 -8.72 3.22
N LEU A 8 1.65 -8.70 4.44
CA LEU A 8 2.24 -7.48 5.02
C LEU A 8 3.51 -7.05 4.29
N ILE A 9 4.26 -8.00 3.72
CA ILE A 9 5.51 -7.74 3.00
C ILE A 9 5.30 -6.81 1.79
N PRO A 10 4.42 -7.11 0.81
CA PRO A 10 4.20 -6.20 -0.31
C PRO A 10 3.57 -4.86 0.09
N ILE A 11 2.80 -4.82 1.18
CA ILE A 11 2.25 -3.56 1.71
C ILE A 11 3.39 -2.68 2.24
N PHE A 12 4.31 -3.27 3.01
CA PHE A 12 5.47 -2.56 3.51
C PHE A 12 6.36 -2.06 2.36
N LEU A 13 6.62 -2.91 1.37
CA LEU A 13 7.42 -2.53 0.19
C LEU A 13 6.77 -1.42 -0.62
N ILE A 14 5.45 -1.42 -0.82
CA ILE A 14 4.79 -0.36 -1.58
C ILE A 14 4.79 0.97 -0.81
N VAL A 15 4.66 0.93 0.52
CA VAL A 15 4.78 2.14 1.35
C VAL A 15 6.18 2.73 1.23
N LEU A 16 7.22 1.91 1.43
CA LEU A 16 8.61 2.34 1.30
C LEU A 16 8.94 2.89 -0.10
N ALA A 17 8.45 2.23 -1.15
CA ALA A 17 8.64 2.68 -2.51
C ALA A 17 7.99 4.05 -2.73
N GLN A 18 6.72 4.22 -2.33
CA GLN A 18 6.01 5.49 -2.51
C GLN A 18 6.61 6.62 -1.69
N THR A 19 7.06 6.36 -0.45
CA THR A 19 7.75 7.37 0.35
C THR A 19 9.11 7.74 -0.28
N ALA A 20 9.91 6.77 -0.71
CA ALA A 20 11.19 7.06 -1.36
C ALA A 20 11.00 7.85 -2.67
N GLY A 21 10.02 7.46 -3.49
CA GLY A 21 9.72 8.15 -4.76
C GLY A 21 9.22 9.57 -4.53
N LYS A 22 8.31 9.77 -3.57
CA LYS A 22 7.81 11.10 -3.21
C LYS A 22 8.94 11.99 -2.69
N TYR A 23 9.81 11.46 -1.84
CA TYR A 23 10.97 12.17 -1.33
C TYR A 23 11.91 12.59 -2.47
N GLY A 24 12.27 11.66 -3.35
CA GLY A 24 13.16 11.93 -4.48
C GLY A 24 12.62 12.99 -5.44
N VAL A 25 11.33 12.94 -5.81
CA VAL A 25 10.73 13.94 -6.70
C VAL A 25 10.60 15.31 -6.02
N SER A 26 10.38 15.34 -4.70
CA SER A 26 10.25 16.59 -3.95
C SER A 26 11.59 17.30 -3.75
N GLU A 27 12.68 16.55 -3.59
CA GLU A 27 14.04 17.07 -3.41
C GLU A 27 14.66 17.57 -4.73
N SER A 28 14.40 16.90 -5.85
CA SER A 28 15.01 17.24 -7.14
C SER A 28 13.94 17.55 -8.20
N GLN A 29 13.44 18.79 -8.18
CA GLN A 29 12.36 19.22 -9.11
C GLN A 29 12.78 19.20 -10.59
N GLU A 30 14.05 19.46 -10.90
CA GLU A 30 14.54 19.43 -12.28
C GLU A 30 14.98 18.04 -12.76
N ASN A 31 15.49 17.19 -11.85
CA ASN A 31 16.01 15.88 -12.20
C ASN A 31 15.14 14.75 -11.63
N ILE A 32 14.20 14.32 -12.47
CA ILE A 32 13.24 13.25 -12.17
C ILE A 32 13.96 11.90 -11.99
N ILE A 33 15.14 11.71 -12.57
CA ILE A 33 15.94 10.48 -12.44
C ILE A 33 17.01 10.70 -11.37
N ASN A 34 16.62 10.48 -10.11
CA ASN A 34 17.53 10.49 -8.97
C ASN A 34 17.58 9.13 -8.26
N MET A 35 18.54 9.00 -7.34
CA MET A 35 18.79 7.75 -6.61
C MET A 35 17.55 7.26 -5.85
N PHE A 36 16.76 8.16 -5.26
CA PHE A 36 15.56 7.81 -4.51
C PHE A 36 14.41 7.36 -5.42
N VAL A 37 14.25 7.99 -6.59
CA VAL A 37 13.29 7.55 -7.62
C VAL A 37 13.68 6.19 -8.19
N LEU A 38 14.97 5.96 -8.48
CA LEU A 38 15.47 4.65 -8.90
C LEU A 38 15.25 3.58 -7.83
N LEU A 39 15.50 3.92 -6.56
CA LEU A 39 15.22 3.04 -5.43
C LEU A 39 13.72 2.70 -5.33
N SER A 40 12.85 3.69 -5.48
CA SER A 40 11.39 3.48 -5.53
C SER A 40 11.00 2.48 -6.61
N TYR A 41 11.47 2.67 -7.85
CA TYR A 41 11.21 1.74 -8.94
C TYR A 41 11.79 0.34 -8.67
N GLY A 42 13.00 0.25 -8.11
CA GLY A 42 13.59 -1.03 -7.72
C GLY A 42 12.76 -1.79 -6.68
N LEU A 43 12.26 -1.09 -5.66
CA LEU A 43 11.37 -1.65 -4.65
C LEU A 43 10.03 -2.09 -5.25
N MET A 44 9.45 -1.31 -6.15
CA MET A 44 8.22 -1.68 -6.87
C MET A 44 8.44 -2.92 -7.74
N PHE A 45 9.59 -3.03 -8.39
CA PHE A 45 9.96 -4.19 -9.19
C PHE A 45 10.06 -5.45 -8.32
N ILE A 46 10.76 -5.39 -7.18
CA ILE A 46 10.85 -6.49 -6.22
C ILE A 46 9.45 -6.86 -5.71
N ARG A 47 8.64 -5.87 -5.35
CA ARG A 47 7.25 -6.07 -4.91
C ARG A 47 6.43 -6.83 -5.95
N SER A 48 6.64 -6.57 -7.23
CA SER A 48 5.90 -7.25 -8.31
C SER A 48 6.13 -8.77 -8.33
N PHE A 49 7.34 -9.26 -8.01
CA PHE A 49 7.58 -10.70 -7.91
C PHE A 49 6.86 -11.32 -6.72
N ILE A 50 6.90 -10.64 -5.56
CA ILE A 50 6.18 -11.07 -4.35
C ILE A 50 4.68 -11.10 -4.62
N TRP A 51 4.17 -10.12 -5.37
CA TRP A 51 2.78 -10.09 -5.81
C TRP A 51 2.41 -11.31 -6.64
N MET A 52 3.23 -11.70 -7.61
CA MET A 52 3.00 -12.91 -8.40
C MET A 52 3.00 -14.19 -7.55
N ILE A 53 3.90 -14.26 -6.55
CA ILE A 53 3.92 -15.38 -5.59
C ILE A 53 2.63 -15.43 -4.75
N LEU A 54 2.14 -14.26 -4.31
CA LEU A 54 0.87 -14.17 -3.59
C LEU A 54 -0.30 -14.63 -4.45
N LEU A 55 -0.40 -14.16 -5.69
CA LEU A 55 -1.45 -14.58 -6.62
C LEU A 55 -1.45 -16.08 -6.91
N LYS A 56 -0.29 -16.74 -6.84
CA LYS A 56 -0.18 -18.19 -6.99
C LYS A 56 -0.77 -18.97 -5.80
N ASN A 57 -0.75 -18.39 -4.60
CA ASN A 57 -1.04 -19.09 -3.34
C ASN A 57 -2.35 -18.68 -2.67
N PHE A 58 -3.00 -17.61 -3.16
CA PHE A 58 -4.17 -17.01 -2.54
C PHE A 58 -5.17 -16.56 -3.60
N ASP A 59 -6.46 -16.63 -3.26
CA ASP A 59 -7.51 -16.11 -4.11
C ASP A 59 -7.51 -14.58 -4.12
N LEU A 60 -7.69 -14.01 -5.31
CA LEU A 60 -7.79 -12.56 -5.53
C LEU A 60 -8.79 -11.90 -4.56
N LYS A 61 -9.92 -12.58 -4.29
CA LYS A 61 -10.99 -12.09 -3.42
C LYS A 61 -10.54 -11.85 -1.99
N SER A 62 -9.60 -12.65 -1.47
CA SER A 62 -9.11 -12.51 -0.10
C SER A 62 -7.95 -11.50 -0.01
N ILE A 63 -7.17 -11.33 -1.09
CA ILE A 63 -5.97 -10.47 -1.09
C ILE A 63 -6.30 -8.99 -1.30
N TYR A 64 -7.23 -8.68 -2.20
CA TYR A 64 -7.55 -7.28 -2.55
C TYR A 64 -8.04 -6.42 -1.37
N PRO A 65 -8.89 -6.94 -0.46
CA PRO A 65 -9.28 -6.22 0.76
C PRO A 65 -8.10 -5.96 1.71
N LEU A 66 -7.10 -6.83 1.70
CA LEU A 66 -5.88 -6.63 2.50
C LEU A 66 -4.94 -5.63 1.82
N LEU A 67 -4.87 -5.63 0.50
CA LEU A 67 -4.11 -4.65 -0.26
C LEU A 67 -4.65 -3.22 -0.10
N SER A 68 -5.95 -3.02 0.04
CA SER A 68 -6.50 -1.67 0.28
C SER A 68 -6.06 -1.06 1.61
N LEU A 69 -5.57 -1.85 2.58
CA LEU A 69 -4.88 -1.30 3.75
C LEU A 69 -3.58 -0.56 3.38
N SER A 70 -2.96 -0.88 2.23
CA SER A 70 -1.79 -0.12 1.77
C SER A 70 -2.12 1.35 1.51
N TYR A 71 -3.35 1.66 1.07
CA TYR A 71 -3.79 3.05 0.91
C TYR A 71 -3.79 3.80 2.24
N VAL A 72 -4.33 3.15 3.28
CA VAL A 72 -4.33 3.68 4.65
C VAL A 72 -2.89 3.91 5.13
N ALA A 73 -2.02 2.91 4.95
CA ALA A 73 -0.62 3.00 5.36
C ALA A 73 0.14 4.12 4.63
N VAL A 74 -0.07 4.28 3.31
CA VAL A 74 0.52 5.35 2.51
C VAL A 74 -0.01 6.71 2.95
N LEU A 75 -1.30 6.84 3.26
CA LEU A 75 -1.88 8.09 3.74
C LEU A 75 -1.23 8.53 5.07
N PHE A 76 -1.07 7.61 6.01
CA PHE A 76 -0.38 7.90 7.27
C PHE A 76 1.11 8.21 7.04
N ALA A 77 1.79 7.44 6.18
CA ALA A 77 3.16 7.75 5.80
C ALA A 77 3.27 9.16 5.17
N ALA A 78 2.29 9.56 4.36
CA ALA A 78 2.25 10.88 3.74
C ALA A 78 2.13 11.99 4.79
N PHE A 79 1.26 11.80 5.78
CA PHE A 79 1.12 12.72 6.90
C PHE A 79 2.38 12.83 7.76
N PHE A 80 3.01 11.69 8.12
CA PHE A 80 4.16 11.68 9.02
C PHE A 80 5.48 12.13 8.37
N PHE A 81 5.71 11.79 7.09
CA PHE A 81 7.00 12.04 6.44
C PHE A 81 7.02 13.30 5.56
N PHE A 82 5.86 13.78 5.12
CA PHE A 82 5.78 14.92 4.18
C PHE A 82 4.89 16.06 4.70
N ASP A 83 4.42 15.98 5.95
CA ASP A 83 3.52 16.95 6.58
C ASP A 83 2.30 17.27 5.69
N GLU A 84 1.87 16.32 4.85
CA GLU A 84 0.73 16.52 3.99
C GLU A 84 -0.55 16.56 4.83
N PRO A 85 -1.36 17.64 4.76
CA PRO A 85 -2.52 17.77 5.62
C PRO A 85 -3.52 16.64 5.38
N LEU A 86 -3.89 15.98 6.49
CA LEU A 86 -5.01 15.04 6.55
C LEU A 86 -6.30 15.84 6.51
N SER A 87 -6.75 16.19 5.31
CA SER A 87 -8.05 16.83 5.14
C SER A 87 -9.17 15.91 5.64
N LEU A 88 -10.23 16.53 6.18
CA LEU A 88 -11.41 15.79 6.63
C LEU A 88 -11.96 14.87 5.52
N ASN A 89 -11.89 15.34 4.28
CA ASN A 89 -12.32 14.58 3.10
C ASN A 89 -11.47 13.32 2.87
N LYS A 90 -10.13 13.41 3.02
CA LYS A 90 -9.25 12.24 2.92
C LYS A 90 -9.59 11.22 4.00
N LEU A 91 -9.77 11.68 5.25
CA LEU A 91 -10.13 10.82 6.37
C LEU A 91 -11.49 10.13 6.19
N LEU A 92 -12.51 10.87 5.74
CA LEU A 92 -13.84 10.31 5.44
C LEU A 92 -13.76 9.26 4.32
N GLY A 93 -13.04 9.54 3.24
CA GLY A 93 -12.81 8.57 2.16
C GLY A 93 -12.10 7.31 2.67
N THR A 94 -11.08 7.47 3.50
CA THR A 94 -10.38 6.34 4.13
C THR A 94 -11.30 5.54 5.05
N ALA A 95 -12.16 6.19 5.83
CA ALA A 95 -13.15 5.52 6.66
C ALA A 95 -14.13 4.67 5.82
N VAL A 96 -14.59 5.19 4.67
CA VAL A 96 -15.44 4.44 3.73
C VAL A 96 -14.71 3.22 3.17
N ILE A 97 -13.42 3.34 2.81
CA ILE A 97 -12.60 2.20 2.37
C ILE A 97 -12.51 1.14 3.48
N LEU A 98 -12.24 1.55 4.72
CA LEU A 98 -12.16 0.64 5.87
C LEU A 98 -13.48 -0.09 6.11
N ILE A 99 -14.62 0.62 6.04
CA ILE A 99 -15.95 0.01 6.15
C ILE A 99 -16.16 -1.03 5.04
N GLY A 100 -15.79 -0.71 3.80
CA GLY A 100 -15.88 -1.64 2.67
C GLY A 100 -15.06 -2.92 2.91
N ILE A 101 -13.85 -2.79 3.46
CA ILE A 101 -13.01 -3.95 3.83
C ILE A 101 -13.69 -4.79 4.91
N THR A 102 -14.24 -4.17 5.96
CA THR A 102 -14.95 -4.88 7.03
C THR A 102 -16.14 -5.66 6.50
N ILE A 103 -16.95 -5.05 5.63
CA ILE A 103 -18.10 -5.72 5.00
C ILE A 103 -17.64 -6.92 4.16
N HIS A 104 -16.59 -6.74 3.36
CA HIS A 104 -16.06 -7.81 2.51
C HIS A 104 -15.55 -8.99 3.34
N LEU A 105 -14.75 -8.73 4.38
CA LEU A 105 -14.22 -9.77 5.27
C LEU A 105 -15.33 -10.52 6.02
N TYR A 106 -16.39 -9.81 6.45
CA TYR A 106 -17.52 -10.44 7.14
C TYR A 106 -18.33 -11.35 6.20
N GLY A 107 -18.51 -10.95 4.95
CA GLY A 107 -19.16 -11.76 3.92
C GLY A 107 -18.38 -13.02 3.54
N GLU A 108 -17.05 -12.99 3.68
CA GLU A 108 -16.18 -14.15 3.45
C GLU A 108 -16.24 -15.14 4.62
N HIS A 109 -16.29 -14.64 5.86
CA HIS A 109 -16.43 -15.49 7.06
C HIS A 109 -17.81 -16.16 7.15
N SER A 110 -18.88 -15.55 6.63
CA SER A 110 -20.23 -16.12 6.61
C SER A 110 -20.44 -17.26 5.60
N ARG A 111 -19.46 -17.55 4.74
CA ARG A 111 -19.55 -18.61 3.71
C ARG A 111 -18.68 -19.85 4.02
N VAL A 112 -18.06 -19.89 5.20
CA VAL A 112 -17.32 -21.04 5.74
C VAL A 112 -18.11 -21.63 6.90
#